data_AF-A0A7G8JMV5-F1
#
_entry.id   AF-A0A7G8JMV5-F1
#
_cell.length_a   1.000
_cell.length_b   1.000
_cell.length_c   1.000
_cell.angle_alpha   90.00
_cell.angle_beta   90.00
_cell.angle_gamma   90.00
#
_symmetry.space_group_name_H-M   'P 1'
#
loop_
_entity.id
_entity.type
_entity.pdbx_description
1 polymer ?
#
loop_
_entity_poly.entity_id
_entity_poly.type
_entity_poly.pdbx_seq_one_letter_code
_entity_poly.pdbx_strand_id
1 'polypeptide(L)'
;MSYQQDSDCVIFDRCPVDYIAYSQYTANHRTTDINDKFVESLAARVRDSLQNLDLLIFLPITSEWPVAMENDGIRPIDLPYRDEVDSIFKQIYREQRFSVMPINNPPVLIELWGAREDRLNFLKQVIECEKNKRI
;
A
#
# COMPACT_ATOMS: atom_id res chain seq x y z
N MET A 1 6.94 -19.50 10.86
CA MET A 1 6.22 -20.23 9.80
C MET A 1 7.09 -20.18 8.56
N SER A 2 7.45 -21.33 8.00
CA SER A 2 8.17 -21.38 6.72
C SER A 2 7.12 -21.52 5.64
N TYR A 3 6.91 -20.47 4.84
CA TYR A 3 6.19 -20.60 3.57
C TYR A 3 7.14 -21.38 2.64
N GLN A 4 6.75 -22.59 2.24
CA GLN A 4 7.66 -23.52 1.56
C GLN A 4 7.16 -23.95 0.18
N GLN A 5 5.89 -23.67 -0.15
CA GLN A 5 5.28 -24.13 -1.39
C GLN A 5 4.70 -22.96 -2.17
N ASP A 6 4.80 -23.02 -3.50
CA ASP A 6 4.27 -22.00 -4.41
C ASP A 6 2.75 -21.81 -4.29
N SER A 7 2.05 -22.79 -3.71
CA SER A 7 0.61 -22.75 -3.42
C SER A 7 0.24 -21.97 -2.15
N ASP A 8 1.22 -21.59 -1.32
CA ASP A 8 0.96 -20.90 -0.06
C ASP A 8 0.45 -19.48 -0.35
N CYS A 9 -0.71 -19.14 0.24
CA CYS A 9 -1.28 -17.80 0.12
C CYS A 9 -0.78 -16.93 1.27
N VAL A 10 0.10 -15.97 0.93
CA VAL A 10 0.73 -15.08 1.91
C VAL A 10 0.06 -13.70 1.87
N ILE A 11 -0.28 -13.18 3.04
CA ILE A 11 -0.78 -11.80 3.20
C ILE A 11 0.30 -11.00 3.90
N PHE A 12 0.70 -9.88 3.29
CA PHE A 12 1.60 -8.92 3.89
C PHE A 12 0.78 -7.78 4.50
N ASP A 13 1.05 -7.47 5.76
CA ASP A 13 0.61 -6.21 6.36
C ASP A 13 1.60 -5.13 5.93
N ARG A 14 1.16 -4.20 5.08
CA ARG A 14 1.92 -3.21 4.30
C ARG A 14 2.61 -3.76 3.05
N CYS A 15 3.07 -2.84 2.20
CA CYS A 15 3.76 -3.15 0.96
C CYS A 15 5.02 -2.28 0.77
N PRO A 16 5.89 -2.57 -0.22
CA PRO A 16 7.07 -1.76 -0.47
C PRO A 16 6.80 -0.28 -0.80
N VAL A 17 5.60 0.06 -1.28
CA VAL A 17 5.19 1.45 -1.55
C VAL A 17 5.13 2.29 -0.28
N ASP A 18 4.86 1.68 0.88
CA ASP A 18 4.83 2.35 2.18
C ASP A 18 6.16 3.08 2.46
N TYR A 19 7.30 2.50 2.07
CA TYR A 19 8.59 3.15 2.22
C TYR A 19 8.68 4.47 1.46
N ILE A 20 8.10 4.55 0.27
CA ILE A 20 8.08 5.79 -0.51
C ILE A 20 7.17 6.82 0.16
N ALA A 21 5.98 6.43 0.59
CA ALA A 21 5.03 7.35 1.21
C ALA A 21 5.58 7.98 2.50
N TYR A 22 6.14 7.15 3.40
CA TYR A 22 6.74 7.64 4.64
C TYR A 22 8.03 8.43 4.39
N SER A 23 8.89 7.99 3.46
CA SER A 23 10.11 8.75 3.14
C SER A 23 9.79 10.09 2.50
N GLN A 24 8.75 10.17 1.66
CA GLN A 24 8.31 11.44 1.08
C GLN A 24 7.76 12.38 2.14
N TYR A 25 6.98 11.88 3.10
CA TYR A 25 6.58 12.67 4.25
C TYR A 25 7.82 13.23 4.97
N THR A 26 8.81 12.39 5.29
CA THR A 26 10.04 12.86 5.94
C THR A 26 10.78 13.91 5.09
N ALA A 27 10.85 13.73 3.77
CA ALA A 27 11.47 14.68 2.84
C ALA A 27 10.75 16.04 2.83
N ASN A 28 9.42 16.05 2.86
CA ASN A 28 8.62 17.28 2.91
C ASN A 28 8.97 18.13 4.15
N HIS A 29 9.20 17.47 5.28
CA HIS A 29 9.47 18.12 6.56
C HIS A 29 10.95 18.47 6.79
N ARG A 30 11.87 17.94 5.98
CA ARG A 30 13.31 18.27 5.98
C ARG A 30 13.98 18.12 7.36
N THR A 31 13.50 17.17 8.16
CA THR A 31 14.01 16.91 9.51
C THR A 31 15.17 15.92 9.54
N THR A 32 15.49 15.30 8.41
CA THR A 32 16.56 14.30 8.25
C THR A 32 17.31 14.54 6.93
N ASP A 33 18.23 13.64 6.58
CA ASP A 33 18.93 13.61 5.29
C ASP A 33 18.12 12.99 4.15
N ILE A 34 16.95 12.40 4.46
CA ILE A 34 15.98 11.93 3.46
C ILE A 34 15.42 13.13 2.70
N ASN A 35 15.57 13.11 1.37
CA ASN A 35 15.12 14.17 0.46
C ASN A 35 14.48 13.56 -0.79
N ASP A 36 13.91 14.41 -1.65
CA ASP A 36 13.18 13.96 -2.85
C ASP A 36 14.02 13.05 -3.77
N LYS A 37 15.33 13.34 -3.93
CA LYS A 37 16.22 12.50 -4.76
C LYS A 37 16.39 11.10 -4.16
N PHE A 38 16.48 11.00 -2.84
CA PHE A 38 16.52 9.71 -2.15
C PHE A 38 15.21 8.95 -2.38
N VAL A 39 14.06 9.61 -2.19
CA VAL A 39 12.73 9.00 -2.39
C VAL A 39 12.57 8.49 -3.82
N GLU A 40 12.91 9.31 -4.82
CA GLU A 40 12.87 8.93 -6.23
C GLU A 40 13.74 7.71 -6.53
N SER A 41 14.89 7.58 -5.88
CA SER A 41 15.79 6.43 -6.06
C SER A 41 15.17 5.10 -5.62
N LEU A 42 14.18 5.11 -4.71
CA LEU A 42 13.50 3.91 -4.23
C LEU A 42 12.51 3.35 -5.27
N ALA A 43 12.01 4.18 -6.18
CA ALA A 43 10.90 3.85 -7.07
C ALA A 43 11.16 2.61 -7.93
N ALA A 44 12.37 2.47 -8.48
CA ALA A 44 12.72 1.31 -9.30
C ALA A 44 12.69 0.00 -8.49
N ARG A 45 13.27 0.00 -7.28
CA ARG A 45 13.29 -1.20 -6.42
C ARG A 45 11.90 -1.58 -5.93
N VAL A 46 11.07 -0.59 -5.58
CA VAL A 46 9.67 -0.83 -5.22
C VAL A 46 8.92 -1.45 -6.40
N ARG A 47 9.10 -0.90 -7.61
CA ARG A 47 8.50 -1.44 -8.84
C ARG A 47 8.89 -2.89 -9.09
N ASP A 48 10.16 -3.23 -8.96
CA ASP A 48 10.64 -4.61 -9.13
C ASP A 48 10.03 -5.55 -8.08
N SER A 49 9.88 -5.07 -6.84
CA SER A 49 9.25 -5.84 -5.77
C SER A 49 7.77 -6.14 -6.07
N LEU A 50 7.03 -5.15 -6.58
CA LEU A 50 5.61 -5.30 -6.90
C LEU A 50 5.32 -6.31 -8.02
N GLN A 51 6.27 -6.60 -8.91
CA GLN A 51 6.11 -7.63 -9.96
C GLN A 51 5.87 -9.04 -9.40
N ASN A 52 6.20 -9.26 -8.12
CA ASN A 52 6.05 -10.55 -7.43
C ASN A 52 4.74 -10.67 -6.64
N LEU A 53 3.85 -9.68 -6.75
CA LEU A 53 2.55 -9.68 -6.08
C LEU A 53 1.44 -9.91 -7.09
N ASP A 54 0.39 -10.64 -6.69
CA ASP A 54 -0.84 -10.77 -7.49
C ASP A 54 -1.81 -9.64 -7.21
N LEU A 55 -1.92 -9.28 -5.93
CA LEU A 55 -2.89 -8.34 -5.40
C LEU A 55 -2.19 -7.26 -4.61
N LEU A 56 -2.60 -6.02 -4.85
CA LEU A 56 -2.22 -4.88 -4.04
C LEU A 56 -3.48 -4.20 -3.53
N ILE A 57 -3.67 -4.23 -2.21
CA ILE A 57 -4.88 -3.69 -1.57
C ILE A 57 -4.56 -2.32 -1.00
N PHE A 58 -5.28 -1.29 -1.46
CA PHE A 58 -5.18 0.06 -0.95
C PHE A 58 -6.43 0.42 -0.14
N LEU A 59 -6.21 0.91 1.08
CA LEU A 59 -7.26 1.33 2.01
C LEU A 59 -7.13 2.83 2.28
N PRO A 60 -7.74 3.70 1.47
CA PRO A 60 -7.65 5.15 1.65
C PRO A 60 -8.40 5.62 2.91
N ILE A 61 -7.91 6.70 3.52
CA ILE A 61 -8.68 7.44 4.52
C ILE A 61 -9.78 8.25 3.81
N THR A 62 -11.00 8.17 4.34
CA THR A 62 -12.18 8.86 3.82
C THR A 62 -13.00 9.44 4.98
N SER A 63 -13.71 10.53 4.72
CA SER A 63 -14.62 11.13 5.71
C SER A 63 -15.89 10.30 5.93
N GLU A 64 -16.32 9.53 4.92
CA GLU A 64 -17.54 8.71 4.98
C GLU A 64 -17.34 7.40 5.75
N TRP A 65 -16.15 6.81 5.64
CA TRP A 65 -15.80 5.52 6.25
C TRP A 65 -14.48 5.64 7.04
N PRO A 66 -14.49 6.38 8.17
CA PRO A 66 -13.27 6.59 8.95
C PRO A 66 -12.77 5.27 9.52
N VAL A 67 -11.45 5.07 9.46
CA VAL A 67 -10.78 3.96 10.16
C VAL A 67 -10.45 4.44 11.57
N ALA A 68 -11.01 3.76 12.58
CA ALA A 68 -10.81 4.12 13.98
C ALA A 68 -9.32 4.19 14.35
N MET A 69 -8.98 5.15 15.19
CA MET A 69 -7.63 5.29 15.74
C MET A 69 -7.43 4.19 16.78
N GLU A 70 -6.42 3.36 16.58
CA GLU A 70 -5.94 2.41 17.57
C GLU A 70 -4.57 2.87 18.05
N ASN A 71 -4.46 3.15 19.35
CA ASN A 71 -3.17 3.45 19.99
C ASN A 71 -2.53 2.12 20.42
N ASP A 72 -1.84 1.49 19.47
CA ASP A 72 -1.11 0.24 19.70
C ASP A 72 0.37 0.46 20.09
N GLY A 73 0.77 1.71 20.30
CA GLY A 73 2.15 2.10 20.61
C GLY A 73 3.12 2.04 19.42
N ILE A 74 2.65 1.67 18.22
CA ILE A 74 3.47 1.54 17.01
C ILE A 74 3.02 2.56 15.94
N ARG A 75 1.72 2.89 15.90
CA ARG A 75 1.16 3.87 14.96
C ARG A 75 1.13 5.28 15.56
N PRO A 76 1.63 6.31 14.85
CA PRO A 76 1.43 7.70 15.25
C PRO A 76 -0.06 8.01 15.32
N ILE A 77 -0.49 8.55 16.48
CA ILE A 77 -1.87 9.02 16.69
C ILE A 77 -2.09 10.46 16.18
N ASP A 78 -1.09 11.02 15.50
CA ASP A 78 -1.12 12.36 14.94
C ASP A 78 -1.96 12.39 13.66
N LEU A 79 -3.08 13.10 13.69
CA LEU A 79 -4.05 13.18 12.59
C LEU A 79 -3.43 13.87 11.35
N PRO A 80 -2.82 15.07 11.47
CA PRO A 80 -2.07 15.70 10.38
C PRO A 80 -1.08 14.78 9.66
N TYR A 81 -0.30 14.01 10.43
CA TYR A 81 0.65 13.03 9.87
C TYR A 81 -0.07 11.99 8.99
N ARG A 82 -1.16 11.41 9.50
CA ARG A 82 -1.90 10.36 8.78
C ARG A 82 -2.56 10.90 7.52
N ASP A 83 -3.13 12.10 7.58
CA ASP A 83 -3.78 12.74 6.44
C ASP A 83 -2.76 13.08 5.34
N GLU A 84 -1.57 13.57 5.72
CA GLU A 84 -0.51 13.86 4.76
C GLU A 84 0.03 12.58 4.10
N VAL A 85 0.30 11.54 4.88
CA VAL A 85 0.76 10.25 4.35
C VAL A 85 -0.30 9.61 3.43
N ASP A 86 -1.58 9.65 3.82
CA ASP A 86 -2.68 9.17 2.98
C ASP A 86 -2.82 9.97 1.67
N SER A 87 -2.63 11.29 1.74
CA SER A 87 -2.56 12.14 0.54
C SER A 87 -1.43 11.72 -0.40
N ILE A 88 -0.25 11.38 0.15
CA ILE A 88 0.87 10.88 -0.63
C ILE A 88 0.53 9.52 -1.27
N PHE A 89 -0.07 8.58 -0.54
CA PHE A 89 -0.52 7.31 -1.12
C PHE A 89 -1.52 7.52 -2.27
N LYS A 90 -2.48 8.43 -2.10
CA LYS A 90 -3.44 8.79 -3.16
C LYS A 90 -2.73 9.33 -4.39
N GLN A 91 -1.72 10.19 -4.24
CA GLN A 91 -0.92 10.67 -5.37
C GLN A 91 -0.14 9.52 -6.05
N ILE A 92 0.44 8.61 -5.27
CA ILE A 92 1.16 7.46 -5.82
C ILE A 92 0.24 6.58 -6.67
N TYR A 93 -0.92 6.21 -6.13
CA TYR A 93 -1.80 5.25 -6.79
C TYR A 93 -2.73 5.86 -7.84
N ARG A 94 -3.30 7.04 -7.58
CA ARG A 94 -4.30 7.68 -8.47
C ARG A 94 -3.66 8.58 -9.52
N GLU A 95 -2.56 9.25 -9.17
CA GLU A 95 -1.83 10.17 -10.05
C GLU A 95 -0.54 9.54 -10.62
N GLN A 96 -0.26 8.28 -10.28
CA GLN A 96 0.91 7.54 -10.73
C GLN A 96 2.24 8.20 -10.34
N ARG A 97 2.26 8.95 -9.22
CA ARG A 97 3.48 9.58 -8.72
C ARG A 97 4.57 8.51 -8.50
N PHE A 98 5.79 8.80 -8.96
CA PHE A 98 6.94 7.89 -9.02
C PHE A 98 6.81 6.66 -9.93
N SER A 99 5.65 6.46 -10.58
CA SER A 99 5.40 5.35 -11.52
C SER A 99 5.82 3.99 -10.94
N VAL A 100 5.37 3.70 -9.71
CA VAL A 100 5.78 2.50 -8.96
C VAL A 100 5.16 1.21 -9.49
N MET A 101 4.02 1.29 -10.18
CA MET A 101 3.39 0.10 -10.77
C MET A 101 4.27 -0.42 -11.92
N PRO A 102 4.58 -1.73 -11.96
CA PRO A 102 5.40 -2.27 -13.02
C PRO A 102 4.62 -2.32 -14.33
N ILE A 103 5.33 -2.12 -15.44
CA ILE A 103 4.75 -2.17 -16.79
C ILE A 103 4.40 -3.62 -17.17
N ASN A 104 5.28 -4.55 -16.79
CA ASN A 104 5.11 -5.97 -17.04
C ASN A 104 4.63 -6.64 -15.75
N ASN A 105 3.56 -7.42 -15.85
CA ASN A 105 2.96 -8.15 -14.73
C ASN A 105 2.64 -7.27 -13.48
N PRO A 106 1.83 -6.21 -13.62
CA PRO A 106 1.36 -5.45 -12.47
C PRO A 106 0.45 -6.29 -11.57
N PRO A 107 0.57 -6.14 -10.23
CA PRO A 107 -0.46 -6.67 -9.35
C PRO A 107 -1.78 -5.96 -9.66
N VAL A 108 -2.89 -6.67 -9.46
CA VAL A 108 -4.21 -6.06 -9.52
C VAL A 108 -4.34 -5.13 -8.31
N LEU A 109 -4.33 -3.83 -8.58
CA LEU A 109 -4.57 -2.79 -7.58
C LEU A 109 -6.07 -2.71 -7.28
N ILE A 110 -6.42 -2.91 -6.02
CA ILE A 110 -7.80 -2.82 -5.54
C ILE A 110 -7.88 -1.78 -4.44
N GLU A 111 -8.71 -0.77 -4.67
CA GLU A 111 -9.05 0.23 -3.66
C GLU A 111 -10.33 -0.19 -2.93
N LEU A 112 -10.26 -0.27 -1.59
CA LEU A 112 -11.37 -0.73 -0.77
C LEU A 112 -12.15 0.44 -0.18
N TRP A 113 -13.47 0.38 -0.35
CA TRP A 113 -14.42 1.40 0.08
C TRP A 113 -15.56 0.77 0.89
N GLY A 114 -16.28 1.59 1.65
CA GLY A 114 -17.46 1.17 2.40
C GLY A 114 -17.18 0.66 3.80
N ALA A 115 -18.20 0.07 4.41
CA ALA A 115 -18.13 -0.46 5.76
C ALA A 115 -17.12 -1.63 5.86
N ARG A 116 -16.69 -1.95 7.09
CA ARG A 116 -15.74 -3.04 7.34
C ARG A 116 -16.20 -4.37 6.72
N GLU A 117 -17.45 -4.75 6.90
CA GLU A 117 -17.98 -6.01 6.39
C GLU A 117 -18.02 -6.06 4.87
N ASP A 118 -18.39 -4.95 4.20
CA ASP A 118 -18.40 -4.88 2.75
C ASP A 118 -16.99 -5.03 2.17
N ARG A 119 -16.00 -4.37 2.79
CA ARG A 119 -14.59 -4.49 2.43
C ARG A 119 -14.08 -5.92 2.60
N LEU A 120 -14.45 -6.61 3.68
CA LEU A 120 -14.06 -8.00 3.93
C LEU A 120 -14.70 -8.96 2.92
N ASN A 121 -15.99 -8.78 2.63
CA ASN A 121 -16.71 -9.58 1.65
C ASN A 121 -16.12 -9.43 0.25
N PHE A 122 -15.83 -8.19 -0.16
CA PHE A 122 -15.21 -7.91 -1.44
C PHE A 122 -13.77 -8.45 -1.52
N LEU A 123 -12.97 -8.26 -0.48
CA LEU A 123 -11.60 -8.80 -0.42
C LEU A 123 -11.59 -10.33 -0.56
N LYS A 124 -12.52 -11.02 0.10
CA LYS A 124 -12.67 -12.48 -0.03
C LYS A 124 -12.96 -12.88 -1.48
N GLN A 125 -13.87 -12.19 -2.16
CA GLN A 125 -14.21 -12.48 -3.55
C GLN A 125 -13.02 -12.27 -4.49
N VAL A 126 -12.28 -11.17 -4.32
CA VAL A 126 -11.08 -10.85 -5.11
C VAL A 126 -9.99 -11.91 -4.92
N ILE A 127 -9.73 -12.32 -3.68
CA ILE A 127 -8.73 -13.36 -3.37
C ILE A 127 -9.10 -14.67 -4.05
N GLU A 128 -10.35 -15.12 -3.96
CA GLU A 128 -10.80 -16.35 -4.63
C GLU A 128 -10.72 -16.25 -6.15
N CYS A 129 -11.04 -15.08 -6.73
CA CYS A 129 -10.91 -14.84 -8.17
C CYS A 129 -9.45 -14.99 -8.65
N GLU A 130 -8.49 -14.36 -7.97
CA GLU A 130 -7.08 -14.45 -8.37
C GLU A 130 -6.49 -15.83 -8.15
N LYS A 131 -6.89 -16.53 -7.07
CA LYS A 131 -6.48 -17.94 -6.85
C LYS A 131 -6.90 -18.83 -8.01
N ASN A 132 -8.12 -18.66 -8.51
CA ASN A 132 -8.66 -19.48 -9.60
C ASN A 132 -7.98 -19.24 -10.96
N LYS A 133 -7.28 -18.11 -11.15
CA LYS A 133 -6.48 -17.86 -12.36
C LYS A 133 -5.14 -18.60 -12.39
N ARG A 134 -4.68 -19.07 -11.22
CA ARG A 134 -3.41 -19.79 -11.06
C ARG A 134 -3.55 -21.31 -11.20
N ILE A 135 -4.78 -21.82 -11.34
CA ILE A 135 -5.13 -23.24 -11.57
C ILE A 135 -5.45 -23.44 -13.04
#